data_AF-A0A9Q2ZTN6-F1
#
_entry.id   AF-A0A9Q2ZTN6-F1
#
_cell.length_a   1.000
_cell.length_b   1.000
_cell.length_c   1.000
_cell.angle_alpha   90.00
_cell.angle_beta   90.00
_cell.angle_gamma   90.00
#
_symmetry.space_group_name_H-M   'P 1'
#
loop_
_entity.id
_entity.type
_entity.pdbx_description
1 polymer ?
#
loop_
_entity_poly.entity_id
_entity_poly.type
_entity_poly.pdbx_seq_one_letter_code
_entity_poly.pdbx_strand_id
1 'polypeptide(L)' 'MKDQFIVACREYFVKERVKTRHPRKIRETLKPDAIAPHLKQLGTSLVRCGRIHKPIHIPALNGAEWDHVLSTLELSRAYA' A
#
# COMPACT_ATOMS: atom_id res chain seq x y z
N MET A 1 -3.39 -46.31 -12.45
CA MET A 1 -1.94 -45.98 -12.42
C MET A 1 -1.64 -44.48 -12.52
N LYS A 2 -2.59 -43.61 -12.93
CA LYS A 2 -2.39 -42.14 -12.96
C LYS A 2 -2.62 -41.47 -11.60
N ASP A 3 -3.42 -42.06 -10.73
CA ASP A 3 -3.80 -41.44 -9.44
C ASP A 3 -2.65 -41.43 -8.44
N GLN A 4 -1.85 -42.50 -8.39
CA GLN A 4 -0.68 -42.60 -7.52
C GLN A 4 0.40 -41.57 -7.89
N PHE A 5 0.54 -41.29 -9.19
CA PHE A 5 1.47 -40.27 -9.69
C PHE A 5 1.01 -38.85 -9.31
N ILE A 6 -0.29 -38.58 -9.37
CA ILE A 6 -0.87 -37.29 -8.96
C ILE A 6 -0.72 -37.07 -7.45
N VAL A 7 -0.89 -38.12 -6.63
CA VAL A 7 -0.68 -38.07 -5.18
C VAL A 7 0.79 -37.79 -4.85
N ALA A 8 1.72 -38.51 -5.48
CA ALA A 8 3.17 -38.29 -5.30
C ALA A 8 3.59 -36.87 -5.73
N CYS A 9 3.02 -36.34 -6.81
CA CYS A 9 3.27 -34.97 -7.25
C CYS A 9 2.74 -33.92 -6.24
N ARG A 10 1.63 -34.17 -5.54
CA ARG A 10 1.16 -33.27 -4.48
C ARG A 10 2.15 -33.17 -3.33
N GLU A 11 2.71 -34.30 -2.90
CA GLU A 11 3.71 -34.33 -1.83
C GLU A 11 5.04 -33.68 -2.24
N TYR A 12 5.43 -33.79 -3.52
CA TYR A 12 6.69 -33.23 -4.02
C TYR A 12 6.62 -31.74 -4.43
N PHE A 13 5.50 -31.27 -5.01
CA PHE A 13 5.39 -29.92 -5.56
C PHE A 13 4.71 -28.91 -4.65
N VAL A 14 3.91 -29.36 -3.67
CA VAL A 14 3.30 -28.45 -2.71
C VAL A 14 4.32 -28.23 -1.60
N LYS A 15 5.15 -27.18 -1.72
CA LYS A 15 5.74 -26.56 -0.53
C LYS A 15 4.59 -26.32 0.42
N GLU A 16 4.53 -27.05 1.53
CA GLU A 16 3.64 -26.71 2.62
C GLU A 16 3.85 -25.24 2.88
N ARG A 17 2.85 -24.42 2.53
CA ARG A 17 2.83 -23.03 2.88
C ARG A 17 2.66 -23.04 4.39
N VAL A 18 3.76 -23.19 5.12
CA VAL A 18 3.82 -22.81 6.53
C VAL A 18 3.21 -21.43 6.52
N LYS A 19 2.00 -21.31 7.08
CA LYS A 19 1.26 -20.06 7.19
C LYS A 19 2.01 -19.21 8.21
N THR A 20 3.26 -18.87 7.92
CA THR A 20 3.97 -17.81 8.59
C THR A 20 3.20 -16.57 8.23
N ARG A 21 2.27 -16.20 9.10
CA ARG A 21 1.50 -14.98 9.00
C ARG A 21 2.55 -13.87 8.97
N HIS A 22 2.78 -13.29 7.79
CA HIS A 22 3.72 -12.18 7.68
C HIS A 22 3.31 -11.12 8.71
N PRO A 23 4.17 -10.80 9.69
CA PRO A 23 3.82 -9.83 10.70
C PRO A 23 3.62 -8.49 10.00
N ARG A 24 2.39 -7.98 10.00
CA ARG A 24 2.10 -6.65 9.49
C ARG A 24 2.77 -5.67 10.46
N LYS A 25 3.78 -4.94 9.99
CA LYS A 25 4.35 -3.83 10.76
C LYS A 25 3.28 -2.75 10.86
N ILE A 26 2.74 -2.58 12.06
CA ILE A 26 1.89 -1.44 12.38
C ILE A 26 2.84 -0.25 12.54
N ARG A 27 2.73 0.72 11.64
CA ARG A 27 3.45 1.99 11.79
C ARG A 27 2.53 2.97 12.52
N GLU A 28 3.12 3.75 13.40
CA GLU A 28 2.41 4.85 14.05
C GLU A 28 1.96 5.85 12.98
N THR A 29 0.73 6.37 13.12
CA THR A 29 0.21 7.38 12.21
C THR A 29 1.08 8.63 12.30
N LEU A 30 1.61 9.06 11.17
CA LEU A 30 2.42 10.28 11.10
C LEU A 30 1.58 11.48 11.57
N LYS A 31 2.13 12.29 12.49
CA LYS A 31 1.45 13.51 12.94
C LYS A 31 1.30 14.49 11.77
N PRO A 32 0.22 15.28 11.71
CA PRO A 32 -0.01 16.23 10.62
C PRO A 32 1.14 17.22 10.41
N ASP A 33 1.78 17.63 11.51
CA ASP A 33 2.88 18.61 11.51
C ASP A 33 4.20 18.02 11.01
N ALA A 34 4.34 16.69 11.00
CA ALA A 34 5.52 15.99 10.51
C ALA A 34 5.47 15.73 8.99
N ILE A 35 4.35 16.03 8.33
CA ILE A 35 4.20 15.84 6.89
C ILE A 35 5.05 16.87 6.15
N ALA A 36 6.01 16.40 5.35
CA ALA A 36 6.80 17.27 4.47
C ALA A 36 5.89 18.13 3.56
N PRO A 37 6.11 19.46 3.47
CA PRO A 37 5.19 20.37 2.77
C PRO A 37 4.93 20.02 1.31
N HIS A 38 5.97 19.59 0.58
CA HIS A 38 5.86 19.21 -0.83
C HIS A 38 4.96 17.97 -1.03
N LEU A 39 5.01 17.00 -0.12
CA LEU A 39 4.17 15.80 -0.16
C LEU A 39 2.74 16.11 0.25
N LYS A 40 2.55 17.04 1.20
CA LYS A 40 1.24 17.57 1.55
C LYS A 40 0.57 18.25 0.34
N GLN A 41 1.32 19.04 -0.41
CA GLN A 41 0.84 19.67 -1.63
C GLN A 41 0.47 18.64 -2.71
N LEU A 42 1.27 17.59 -2.86
CA LEU A 42 0.98 16.47 -3.77
C LEU A 42 -0.31 15.76 -3.37
N GLY A 43 -0.48 15.40 -2.09
CA GLY A 43 -1.69 14.78 -1.56
C GLY A 43 -2.94 15.65 -1.80
N THR A 44 -2.84 16.95 -1.53
CA THR A 44 -3.94 17.90 -1.77
C THR A 44 -4.26 18.03 -3.27
N SER A 45 -3.23 18.03 -4.12
CA SER A 45 -3.40 18.08 -5.57
C SER A 45 -4.09 16.82 -6.11
N LEU A 46 -3.75 15.65 -5.55
CA LEU A 46 -4.42 14.38 -5.84
C LEU A 46 -5.90 14.43 -5.48
N VAL A 47 -6.26 14.92 -4.29
CA VAL A 47 -7.67 15.09 -3.89
C VAL A 47 -8.40 15.99 -4.88
N ARG A 48 -7.83 17.16 -5.18
CA ARG A 48 -8.42 18.12 -6.10
C ARG A 48 -8.61 17.51 -7.49
N CYS A 49 -7.57 16.88 -8.05
CA CYS A 49 -7.62 16.31 -9.38
C CYS A 49 -8.49 15.06 -9.46
N GLY A 50 -8.60 14.28 -8.39
CA GLY A 50 -9.57 13.19 -8.28
C GLY A 50 -11.00 13.69 -8.41
N ARG A 51 -11.34 14.82 -7.76
CA ARG A 51 -12.68 15.43 -7.85
C ARG A 51 -13.03 15.94 -9.25
N ILE A 52 -12.04 16.45 -9.98
CA ILE A 52 -12.24 16.95 -11.36
C ILE A 52 -11.86 15.92 -12.44
N HIS A 53 -11.58 14.66 -12.04
CA HIS A 53 -11.11 13.59 -12.93
C HIS A 53 -9.94 13.97 -13.85
N LYS A 54 -9.01 14.79 -13.35
CA LYS A 54 -7.83 15.23 -14.10
C LYS A 54 -6.66 14.27 -13.86
N PRO A 55 -5.94 13.83 -14.91
CA PRO A 55 -4.73 13.04 -14.73
C PRO A 55 -3.63 13.85 -14.03
N ILE A 56 -2.89 13.19 -13.14
CA ILE A 56 -1.75 13.75 -12.41
C ILE A 56 -0.52 12.88 -12.65
N HIS A 57 0.65 13.51 -12.76
CA HIS A 57 1.93 12.83 -12.70
C HIS A 57 2.29 12.47 -11.26
N ILE A 58 2.55 11.18 -11.01
CA ILE A 58 3.00 10.67 -9.71
C ILE A 58 4.51 10.44 -9.79
N PRO A 59 5.34 11.16 -9.00
CA PRO A 59 6.78 10.95 -8.98
C PRO A 59 7.14 9.57 -8.38
N ALA A 60 8.37 9.12 -8.63
CA ALA A 60 8.90 7.91 -8.03
C ALA A 60 9.19 8.14 -6.53
N LEU A 61 8.18 7.92 -5.69
CA LEU A 61 8.26 8.09 -4.24
C LEU A 61 8.78 6.83 -3.53
N ASN A 62 9.56 7.04 -2.48
CA ASN A 62 9.96 5.98 -1.56
C ASN A 62 8.84 5.64 -0.55
N GLY A 63 9.01 4.56 0.21
CA GLY A 63 7.97 4.09 1.14
C GLY A 63 7.64 5.04 2.30
N ALA A 64 8.54 5.95 2.68
CA ALA A 64 8.27 6.97 3.70
C ALA A 64 7.54 8.18 3.10
N GLU A 65 7.91 8.58 1.89
CA GLU A 65 7.24 9.66 1.16
C GLU A 65 5.79 9.28 0.83
N TRP A 66 5.54 8.03 0.45
CA TRP A 66 4.19 7.51 0.29
C TRP A 66 3.37 7.61 1.58
N ASP A 67 3.99 7.37 2.74
CA ASP A 67 3.33 7.46 4.04
C ASP A 67 2.82 8.89 4.30
N HIS A 68 3.63 9.90 3.94
CA HIS A 68 3.26 11.31 4.06
C HIS A 68 2.10 11.69 3.13
N VAL A 69 2.14 11.24 1.87
CA VAL A 69 1.07 11.49 0.89
C VAL A 69 -0.23 10.84 1.34
N LEU A 70 -0.19 9.57 1.74
CA LEU A 70 -1.37 8.82 2.21
C LEU A 70 -1.93 9.44 3.49
N SER A 71 -1.08 9.84 4.43
CA SER A 71 -1.51 10.57 5.63
C SER A 71 -2.24 11.87 5.29
N THR A 72 -1.78 12.59 4.27
CA THR A 72 -2.47 13.81 3.78
C THR A 72 -3.85 13.49 3.20
N LEU A 73 -3.97 12.39 2.44
CA LEU A 73 -5.25 11.95 1.89
C LEU A 73 -6.24 11.56 2.99
N GLU A 74 -5.77 10.86 4.02
CA GLU A 74 -6.58 10.51 5.19
C GLU A 74 -7.06 11.75 5.94
N LEU A 75 -6.19 12.74 6.16
CA LEU A 75 -6.60 14.02 6.73
C LEU A 75 -7.65 14.72 5.87
N SER A 76 -7.45 14.76 4.54
CA SER A 76 -8.41 15.37 3.64
C SER A 76 -9.77 14.67 3.67
N ARG A 77 -9.81 13.35 3.90
CA ARG A 77 -11.04 12.56 4.03
C ARG A 77 -11.75 12.82 5.37
N ALA A 78 -10.98 12.93 6.45
CA ALA A 78 -11.53 13.19 7.79
C ALA A 78 -12.19 14.58 7.92
N TYR A 79 -11.74 15.55 7.10
CA TYR A 79 -12.22 16.93 7.09
C TYR A 79 -13.01 17.32 5.82
N ALA A 80 -13.36 16.35 4.95
CA ALA A 80 -14.18 16.57 3.76
C ALA A 80 -15.68 16.54 4.06
#